data_AF-Q8D1T4-F1
#
_entry.id   AF-Q8D1T4-F1
#
_cell.length_a   1.000
_cell.length_b   1.000
_cell.length_c   1.000
_cell.angle_alpha   90.00
_cell.angle_beta   90.00
_cell.angle_gamma   90.00
#
_symmetry.space_group_name_H-M   'P 1'
#
loop_
_entity.id
_entity.type
_entity.pdbx_description
1 polymer ?
#
loop_
_entity_poly.entity_id
_entity_poly.type
_entity_poly.pdbx_seq_one_letter_code
_entity_poly.pdbx_strand_id
1 'polypeptide(L)'
;MRIILLLAALLLITFMLITTINHAHADPTNDSSPPKEGAPPIAPYLLFNAPTFDLTLVKFRESYNRANPTLPINEFHAITVKEDSPPLTRAASKINENLYASTALEKGTGKIKTLQITYLPIKGNEEKTAKLLAINYMAALMRQFEPTLSVVQSLANVQKLLTEGKGSPFYAHTIGAIRYVVADNGEKGLTFAVEPIKLSLSEA
;
A
#
# COMPACT_ATOMS: atom_id res chain seq x y z
N MET A 1 47.86 36.83 -39.28
CA MET A 1 48.38 37.12 -37.92
C MET A 1 48.14 38.59 -37.61
N ARG A 2 47.04 38.92 -36.91
CA ARG A 2 46.65 40.29 -36.54
C ARG A 2 45.94 40.24 -35.17
N ILE A 3 46.27 41.18 -34.30
CA ILE A 3 45.70 41.37 -32.95
C ILE A 3 45.54 42.88 -32.76
N ILE A 4 44.62 43.31 -31.89
CA ILE A 4 44.34 44.70 -31.47
C ILE A 4 43.62 45.58 -32.53
N LEU A 5 42.36 45.88 -32.25
CA LEU A 5 41.64 47.10 -32.65
C LEU A 5 40.49 47.29 -31.61
N LEU A 6 40.60 48.26 -30.71
CA LEU A 6 39.92 49.57 -30.67
C LEU A 6 38.56 49.61 -29.94
N LEU A 7 38.27 50.76 -29.31
CA LEU A 7 37.11 51.04 -28.43
C LEU A 7 36.06 51.93 -29.13
N ALA A 8 34.90 52.07 -28.46
CA ALA A 8 33.82 53.05 -28.68
C ALA A 8 32.92 52.82 -29.92
N ALA A 9 31.61 53.11 -29.92
CA ALA A 9 30.59 53.36 -28.87
C ALA A 9 29.18 53.18 -29.55
N LEU A 10 28.00 53.62 -29.09
CA LEU A 10 27.52 54.44 -27.97
C LEU A 10 26.02 54.20 -27.72
N LEU A 11 25.58 53.82 -26.51
CA LEU A 11 24.24 54.13 -25.93
C LEU A 11 24.13 53.62 -24.47
N LEU A 12 23.35 54.16 -23.52
CA LEU A 12 23.07 55.51 -23.00
C LEU A 12 21.91 55.38 -21.98
N ILE A 13 22.03 56.04 -20.81
CA ILE A 13 20.95 56.49 -19.89
C ILE A 13 20.30 55.54 -18.84
N THR A 14 20.27 56.07 -17.60
CA THR A 14 19.49 55.77 -16.37
C THR A 14 19.48 54.35 -15.77
N PHE A 15 19.83 54.09 -14.51
CA PHE A 15 19.67 54.78 -13.19
C PHE A 15 18.35 54.45 -12.47
N MET A 16 18.41 53.46 -11.57
CA MET A 16 17.90 53.59 -10.19
C MET A 16 18.66 52.65 -9.26
N LEU A 17 18.97 53.15 -8.06
CA LEU A 17 19.50 52.37 -6.95
C LEU A 17 18.41 52.30 -5.88
N ILE A 18 17.86 51.11 -5.62
CA ILE A 18 17.01 50.85 -4.46
C ILE A 18 17.57 49.62 -3.74
N THR A 19 17.68 49.73 -2.43
CA THR A 19 18.36 48.77 -1.56
C THR A 19 17.44 47.66 -1.06
N THR A 20 17.94 46.43 -1.09
CA THR A 20 17.72 45.35 -0.10
C THR A 20 16.33 45.15 0.52
N ILE A 21 15.78 43.94 0.34
CA ILE A 21 15.44 43.02 1.44
C ILE A 21 15.54 41.59 0.90
N ASN A 22 16.21 40.69 1.64
CA ASN A 22 16.19 39.26 1.35
C ASN A 22 14.91 38.65 1.92
N HIS A 23 13.90 38.43 1.08
CA HIS A 23 12.87 37.42 1.36
C HIS A 23 13.17 36.15 0.59
N ALA A 24 13.79 35.19 1.29
CA ALA A 24 13.88 33.82 0.81
C ALA A 24 12.46 33.23 0.80
N HIS A 25 11.81 33.22 -0.37
CA HIS A 25 10.56 32.51 -0.55
C HIS A 25 10.87 31.01 -0.51
N ALA A 26 10.47 30.35 0.57
CA ALA A 26 10.43 28.89 0.60
C ALA A 26 9.30 28.46 -0.35
N ASP A 27 9.67 27.97 -1.53
CA ASP A 27 8.74 27.33 -2.44
C ASP A 27 8.35 25.96 -1.85
N PRO A 28 7.08 25.74 -1.45
CA PRO A 28 6.65 24.42 -1.04
C PRO A 28 6.56 23.56 -2.30
N THR A 29 7.58 22.71 -2.53
CA THR A 29 7.64 21.79 -3.68
C THR A 29 6.47 20.81 -3.63
N ASN A 30 5.34 21.25 -4.15
CA ASN A 30 4.14 20.47 -4.36
C ASN A 30 4.45 19.50 -5.49
N ASP A 31 4.96 18.31 -5.13
CA ASP A 31 5.41 17.27 -6.05
C ASP A 31 4.23 16.56 -6.72
N SER A 32 3.45 17.36 -7.44
CA SER A 32 2.41 16.99 -8.40
C SER A 32 3.04 16.65 -9.76
N SER A 33 4.25 16.08 -9.75
CA SER A 33 4.86 15.49 -10.94
C SER A 33 3.92 14.43 -11.50
N PRO A 34 3.44 14.53 -12.76
CA PRO A 34 2.57 13.53 -13.33
C PRO A 34 3.29 12.16 -13.35
N PRO A 35 2.57 11.04 -13.14
CA PRO A 35 3.18 9.72 -13.14
C PRO A 35 3.97 9.49 -14.43
N LYS A 36 5.22 9.01 -14.31
CA LYS A 36 6.03 8.64 -15.48
C LYS A 36 5.24 7.65 -16.33
N GLU A 37 5.09 7.96 -17.61
CA GLU A 37 4.33 7.15 -18.56
C GLU A 37 4.90 5.72 -18.60
N GLY A 38 4.04 4.72 -18.37
CA GLY A 38 4.43 3.32 -18.23
C GLY A 38 4.87 2.86 -16.82
N ALA A 39 4.89 3.72 -15.81
CA ALA A 39 5.10 3.29 -14.42
C ALA A 39 3.89 2.48 -13.90
N PRO A 40 4.10 1.39 -13.13
CA PRO A 40 2.99 0.65 -12.53
C PRO A 40 2.25 1.53 -11.49
N PRO A 41 0.92 1.39 -11.36
CA PRO A 41 0.13 2.22 -10.46
C PRO A 41 0.57 2.03 -8.99
N ILE A 42 0.73 3.15 -8.29
CA ILE A 42 1.10 3.17 -6.88
C ILE A 42 -0.01 2.53 -6.05
N ALA A 43 0.34 1.55 -5.20
CA ALA A 43 -0.63 0.87 -4.34
C ALA A 43 -1.31 1.89 -3.39
N PRO A 44 -2.66 1.95 -3.29
CA PRO A 44 -3.36 3.07 -2.65
C PRO A 44 -2.99 3.33 -1.18
N TYR A 45 -2.59 2.31 -0.43
CA TYR A 45 -2.14 2.45 0.96
C TYR A 45 -0.78 3.17 1.14
N LEU A 46 -0.07 3.45 0.04
CA LEU A 46 1.19 4.19 0.02
C LEU A 46 1.02 5.71 -0.18
N LEU A 47 -0.20 6.17 -0.53
CA LEU A 47 -0.49 7.59 -0.75
C LEU A 47 -0.38 8.38 0.56
N PHE A 48 0.06 9.64 0.48
CA PHE A 48 0.30 10.48 1.67
C PHE A 48 -0.92 10.58 2.60
N ASN A 49 -2.10 10.79 2.03
CA ASN A 49 -3.38 10.83 2.74
C ASN A 49 -4.15 9.50 2.72
N ALA A 50 -3.44 8.35 2.55
CA ALA A 50 -4.07 7.04 2.62
C ALA A 50 -4.70 6.82 4.02
N PRO A 51 -5.98 6.41 4.11
CA PRO A 51 -6.65 6.22 5.39
C PRO A 51 -6.05 5.07 6.20
N THR A 52 -6.45 5.00 7.47
CA THR A 52 -6.14 3.89 8.38
C THR A 52 -7.42 3.26 8.91
N PHE A 53 -7.38 1.98 9.25
CA PHE A 53 -8.35 1.41 10.18
C PHE A 53 -8.09 1.97 11.58
N ASP A 54 -9.14 2.16 12.40
CA ASP A 54 -9.00 2.51 13.81
C ASP A 54 -8.59 1.29 14.66
N LEU A 55 -7.57 0.58 14.19
CA LEU A 55 -7.14 -0.72 14.67
C LEU A 55 -5.60 -0.76 14.68
N THR A 56 -5.04 -1.14 15.83
CA THR A 56 -3.61 -1.40 15.99
C THR A 56 -3.32 -2.89 15.80
N LEU A 57 -2.09 -3.23 15.46
CA LEU A 57 -1.69 -4.59 15.13
C LEU A 57 -1.89 -5.60 16.28
N VAL A 58 -1.75 -5.14 17.53
CA VAL A 58 -2.04 -5.91 18.75
C VAL A 58 -3.53 -6.24 18.83
N LYS A 59 -4.40 -5.22 18.81
CA LYS A 59 -5.87 -5.38 18.86
C LYS A 59 -6.39 -6.27 17.73
N PHE A 60 -5.84 -6.10 16.52
CA PHE A 60 -6.12 -6.98 15.37
C PHE A 60 -5.82 -8.44 15.70
N ARG A 61 -4.59 -8.75 16.12
CA ARG A 61 -4.16 -10.13 16.39
C ARG A 61 -5.00 -10.76 17.51
N GLU A 62 -5.28 -10.02 18.58
CA GLU A 62 -6.12 -10.45 19.69
C GLU A 62 -7.54 -10.83 19.23
N SER A 63 -8.23 -9.95 18.49
CA SER A 63 -9.58 -10.23 18.01
C SER A 63 -9.61 -11.35 16.96
N TYR A 64 -8.65 -11.34 16.04
CA TYR A 64 -8.55 -12.29 14.95
C TYR A 64 -8.26 -13.71 15.46
N ASN A 65 -7.27 -13.89 16.35
CA ASN A 65 -6.92 -15.20 16.90
C ASN A 65 -8.06 -15.75 17.79
N ARG A 66 -8.74 -14.89 18.55
CA ARG A 66 -9.91 -15.27 19.35
C ARG A 66 -11.08 -15.74 18.48
N ALA A 67 -11.26 -15.14 17.30
CA ALA A 67 -12.31 -15.53 16.36
C ALA A 67 -11.93 -16.74 15.48
N ASN A 68 -10.64 -17.02 15.29
CA ASN A 68 -10.13 -18.07 14.40
C ASN A 68 -9.04 -18.92 15.10
N PRO A 69 -9.36 -19.64 16.19
CA PRO A 69 -8.36 -20.35 17.01
C PRO A 69 -7.60 -21.47 16.27
N THR A 70 -8.13 -21.96 15.15
CA THR A 70 -7.48 -22.96 14.27
C THR A 70 -6.67 -22.34 13.12
N LEU A 71 -6.70 -21.02 12.95
CA LEU A 71 -5.96 -20.26 11.94
C LEU A 71 -5.21 -19.07 12.59
N PRO A 72 -4.40 -19.28 13.65
CA PRO A 72 -3.78 -18.17 14.38
C PRO A 72 -2.71 -17.45 13.56
N ILE A 73 -2.63 -16.13 13.70
CA ILE A 73 -1.49 -15.33 13.26
C ILE A 73 -0.53 -15.12 14.45
N ASN A 74 0.75 -15.37 14.19
CA ASN A 74 1.83 -15.21 15.16
C ASN A 74 2.13 -13.72 15.43
N GLU A 75 3.25 -13.42 16.07
CA GLU A 75 3.65 -12.01 16.26
C GLU A 75 4.19 -11.43 14.97
N PHE A 76 4.02 -10.11 14.83
CA PHE A 76 4.48 -9.36 13.67
C PHE A 76 5.81 -8.70 14.02
N HIS A 77 6.84 -9.03 13.26
CA HIS A 77 8.17 -8.44 13.39
C HIS A 77 8.34 -7.32 12.38
N ALA A 78 8.95 -6.21 12.80
CA ALA A 78 9.20 -5.07 11.93
C ALA A 78 10.17 -5.42 10.80
N ILE A 79 9.91 -4.93 9.60
CA ILE A 79 10.78 -5.05 8.43
C ILE A 79 11.46 -3.70 8.23
N THR A 80 12.79 -3.67 8.40
CA THR A 80 13.60 -2.50 8.07
C THR A 80 13.50 -2.19 6.57
N VAL A 81 13.19 -0.94 6.23
CA VAL A 81 13.08 -0.45 4.85
C VAL A 81 14.12 0.65 4.64
N LYS A 82 14.55 0.87 3.40
CA LYS A 82 15.51 1.94 3.05
C LYS A 82 14.92 3.33 3.32
N GLU A 83 15.79 4.30 3.58
CA GLU A 83 15.40 5.65 4.03
C GLU A 83 14.50 6.40 3.03
N ASP A 84 14.66 6.16 1.73
CA ASP A 84 13.82 6.72 0.64
C ASP A 84 12.38 6.16 0.58
N SER A 85 11.92 5.45 1.62
CA SER A 85 10.58 4.86 1.66
C SER A 85 9.52 5.85 2.16
N PRO A 86 8.24 5.70 1.75
CA PRO A 86 7.13 6.42 2.37
C PRO A 86 7.13 6.27 3.90
N PRO A 87 6.60 7.23 4.68
CA PRO A 87 6.70 7.28 6.14
C PRO A 87 5.73 6.29 6.83
N LEU A 88 5.97 5.00 6.62
CA LEU A 88 5.21 3.87 7.14
C LEU A 88 6.14 2.83 7.77
N THR A 89 5.66 2.14 8.79
CA THR A 89 6.35 0.98 9.37
C THR A 89 5.82 -0.28 8.69
N ARG A 90 6.69 -1.10 8.10
CA ARG A 90 6.31 -2.43 7.58
C ARG A 90 6.51 -3.48 8.67
N ALA A 91 5.63 -4.47 8.73
CA ALA A 91 5.81 -5.64 9.57
C ALA A 91 5.22 -6.90 8.91
N ALA A 92 5.71 -8.07 9.28
CA ALA A 92 5.17 -9.36 8.84
C ALA A 92 5.21 -10.42 9.94
N SER A 93 4.31 -11.39 9.81
CA SER A 93 4.19 -12.56 10.69
C SER A 93 4.21 -13.82 9.84
N LYS A 94 5.11 -14.76 10.16
CA LYS A 94 5.20 -16.06 9.49
C LYS A 94 4.10 -16.97 10.01
N ILE A 95 3.28 -17.54 9.12
CA ILE A 95 2.27 -18.54 9.46
C ILE A 95 2.85 -19.94 9.23
N ASN A 96 3.51 -20.16 8.09
CA ASN A 96 4.38 -21.30 7.81
C ASN A 96 5.42 -20.89 6.73
N GLU A 97 6.17 -21.84 6.15
CA GLU A 97 7.17 -21.56 5.10
C GLU A 97 6.57 -20.89 3.85
N ASN A 98 5.31 -21.17 3.54
CA ASN A 98 4.66 -20.83 2.27
C ASN A 98 3.49 -19.85 2.45
N LEU A 99 3.28 -19.34 3.67
CA LEU A 99 2.16 -18.47 4.02
C LEU A 99 2.59 -17.47 5.09
N TYR A 100 2.35 -16.19 4.85
CA TYR A 100 2.62 -15.12 5.81
C TYR A 100 1.55 -14.05 5.79
N ALA A 101 1.43 -13.33 6.90
CA ALA A 101 0.66 -12.10 7.00
C ALA A 101 1.62 -10.90 6.94
N SER A 102 1.26 -9.83 6.24
CA SER A 102 2.04 -8.58 6.20
C SER A 102 1.16 -7.35 6.39
N THR A 103 1.76 -6.25 6.82
CA THR A 103 1.07 -4.98 7.06
C THR A 103 1.96 -3.78 6.79
N ALA A 104 1.34 -2.66 6.40
CA ALA A 104 1.91 -1.33 6.52
C ALA A 104 1.13 -0.55 7.59
N LEU A 105 1.87 0.03 8.53
CA LEU A 105 1.36 0.84 9.62
C LEU A 105 1.73 2.31 9.39
N GLU A 106 0.85 3.21 9.82
CA GLU A 106 1.11 4.63 9.89
C GLU A 106 2.16 4.96 10.98
N LYS A 107 3.20 5.70 10.61
CA LYS A 107 4.28 6.10 11.53
C LYS A 107 3.71 6.99 12.64
N GLY A 108 4.15 6.76 13.88
CA GLY A 108 3.68 7.48 15.07
C GLY A 108 2.37 6.94 15.66
N THR A 109 1.35 6.65 14.85
CA THR A 109 0.05 6.15 15.37
C THR A 109 -0.02 4.63 15.50
N GLY A 110 0.76 3.89 14.70
CA GLY A 110 0.73 2.42 14.66
C GLY A 110 -0.58 1.84 14.11
N LYS A 111 -1.45 2.68 13.52
CA LYS A 111 -2.71 2.25 12.90
C LYS A 111 -2.46 1.58 11.55
N ILE A 112 -3.29 0.60 11.22
CA ILE A 112 -3.12 -0.24 10.02
C ILE A 112 -3.59 0.51 8.76
N LYS A 113 -2.71 0.67 7.76
CA LYS A 113 -3.05 1.13 6.40
C LYS A 113 -3.38 -0.02 5.43
N THR A 114 -2.85 -1.22 5.67
CA THR A 114 -3.23 -2.45 4.95
C THR A 114 -2.91 -3.69 5.79
N LEU A 115 -3.72 -4.74 5.65
CA LEU A 115 -3.40 -6.10 6.10
C LEU A 115 -3.45 -7.04 4.91
N GLN A 116 -2.46 -7.93 4.81
CA GLN A 116 -2.25 -8.82 3.67
C GLN A 116 -2.05 -10.25 4.16
N ILE A 117 -2.57 -11.21 3.39
CA ILE A 117 -2.20 -12.63 3.44
C ILE A 117 -1.58 -12.98 2.10
N THR A 118 -0.34 -13.47 2.09
CA THR A 118 0.37 -13.90 0.88
C THR A 118 0.75 -15.38 0.97
N TYR A 119 0.34 -16.13 -0.04
CA TYR A 119 0.72 -17.51 -0.30
C TYR A 119 1.85 -17.56 -1.32
N LEU A 120 2.88 -18.38 -1.06
CA LEU A 120 3.96 -18.70 -1.99
C LEU A 120 3.71 -20.10 -2.56
N PRO A 121 3.44 -20.24 -3.88
CA PRO A 121 3.17 -21.55 -4.48
C PRO A 121 4.30 -22.55 -4.32
N ILE A 122 3.95 -23.73 -3.80
CA ILE A 122 4.80 -24.92 -3.79
C ILE A 122 4.44 -25.87 -4.92
N LYS A 123 5.34 -26.79 -5.24
CA LYS A 123 5.14 -27.81 -6.29
C LYS A 123 5.01 -29.20 -5.65
N GLY A 124 4.14 -30.03 -6.22
CA GLY A 124 3.90 -31.40 -5.75
C GLY A 124 2.60 -31.55 -4.93
N ASN A 125 2.45 -32.71 -4.29
CA ASN A 125 1.16 -33.21 -3.77
C ASN A 125 0.46 -32.28 -2.76
N GLU A 126 1.20 -31.42 -2.06
CA GLU A 126 0.67 -30.53 -1.03
C GLU A 126 0.12 -29.20 -1.56
N GLU A 127 0.38 -28.82 -2.82
CA GLU A 127 0.01 -27.50 -3.39
C GLU A 127 -1.48 -27.17 -3.18
N LYS A 128 -2.36 -28.14 -3.45
CA LYS A 128 -3.82 -27.96 -3.30
C LYS A 128 -4.21 -27.69 -1.84
N THR A 129 -3.56 -28.36 -0.90
CA THR A 129 -3.82 -28.21 0.55
C THR A 129 -3.26 -26.88 1.06
N ALA A 130 -2.05 -26.50 0.63
CA ALA A 130 -1.42 -25.23 1.00
C ALA A 130 -2.20 -24.02 0.44
N LYS A 131 -2.66 -24.09 -0.81
CA LYS A 131 -3.52 -23.05 -1.43
C LYS A 131 -4.90 -22.97 -0.76
N LEU A 132 -5.48 -24.10 -0.34
CA LEU A 132 -6.72 -24.11 0.45
C LEU A 132 -6.53 -23.47 1.83
N LEU A 133 -5.43 -23.78 2.52
CA LEU A 133 -5.09 -23.16 3.80
C LEU A 133 -4.94 -21.63 3.67
N ALA A 134 -4.27 -21.16 2.61
CA ALA A 134 -4.19 -19.74 2.31
C ALA A 134 -5.58 -19.09 2.14
N ILE A 135 -6.47 -19.69 1.34
CA ILE A 135 -7.84 -19.20 1.12
C ILE A 135 -8.63 -19.15 2.45
N ASN A 136 -8.41 -20.11 3.37
CA ASN A 136 -9.02 -20.07 4.70
C ASN A 136 -8.54 -18.87 5.54
N TYR A 137 -7.24 -18.56 5.52
CA TYR A 137 -6.69 -17.35 6.18
C TYR A 137 -7.20 -16.05 5.54
N MET A 138 -7.32 -15.99 4.21
CA MET A 138 -7.89 -14.86 3.47
C MET A 138 -9.36 -14.61 3.85
N ALA A 139 -10.17 -15.67 3.91
CA ALA A 139 -11.57 -15.58 4.33
C ALA A 139 -11.70 -15.22 5.82
N ALA A 140 -10.79 -15.69 6.68
CA ALA A 140 -10.71 -15.26 8.08
C ALA A 140 -10.37 -13.77 8.22
N LEU A 141 -9.45 -13.26 7.39
CA LEU A 141 -9.12 -11.83 7.37
C LEU A 141 -10.29 -10.99 6.86
N MET A 142 -11.04 -11.45 5.86
CA MET A 142 -12.28 -10.81 5.41
C MET A 142 -13.31 -10.68 6.55
N ARG A 143 -13.59 -11.77 7.30
CA ARG A 143 -14.53 -11.75 8.44
C ARG A 143 -14.11 -10.84 9.59
N GLN A 144 -12.82 -10.49 9.72
CA GLN A 144 -12.35 -9.53 10.73
C GLN A 144 -12.82 -8.08 10.43
N PHE A 145 -13.20 -7.79 9.18
CA PHE A 145 -13.73 -6.49 8.75
C PHE A 145 -15.20 -6.55 8.32
N GLU A 146 -15.70 -7.72 7.89
CA GLU A 146 -17.12 -8.03 7.69
C GLU A 146 -17.60 -9.14 8.65
N PRO A 147 -17.81 -8.84 9.95
CA PRO A 147 -18.14 -9.85 10.97
C PRO A 147 -19.54 -10.47 10.83
N THR A 148 -20.36 -9.98 9.90
CA THR A 148 -21.66 -10.56 9.54
C THR A 148 -21.56 -11.71 8.53
N LEU A 149 -20.41 -11.89 7.87
CA LEU A 149 -20.21 -12.98 6.90
C LEU A 149 -19.96 -14.32 7.61
N SER A 150 -20.75 -15.34 7.26
CA SER A 150 -20.42 -16.71 7.62
C SER A 150 -19.09 -17.18 6.99
N VAL A 151 -18.56 -18.28 7.52
CA VAL A 151 -17.37 -18.95 6.95
C VAL A 151 -17.58 -19.31 5.48
N VAL A 152 -18.77 -19.80 5.12
CA VAL A 152 -19.11 -20.19 3.73
C VAL A 152 -19.18 -18.97 2.81
N GLN A 153 -19.84 -17.89 3.22
CA GLN A 153 -19.93 -16.67 2.41
C GLN A 153 -18.56 -16.00 2.21
N SER A 154 -17.75 -15.89 3.27
CA SER A 154 -16.40 -15.31 3.16
C SER A 154 -15.45 -16.16 2.29
N LEU A 155 -15.56 -17.50 2.33
CA LEU A 155 -14.85 -18.38 1.41
C LEU A 155 -15.29 -18.19 -0.05
N ALA A 156 -16.59 -18.07 -0.30
CA ALA A 156 -17.14 -17.82 -1.63
C ALA A 156 -16.74 -16.44 -2.18
N ASN A 157 -16.80 -15.39 -1.35
CA ASN A 157 -16.37 -14.04 -1.70
C ASN A 157 -14.89 -14.00 -2.07
N VAL A 158 -14.00 -14.61 -1.27
CA VAL A 158 -12.57 -14.71 -1.60
C VAL A 158 -12.36 -15.48 -2.90
N GLN A 159 -13.02 -16.62 -3.11
CA GLN A 159 -12.90 -17.40 -4.36
C GLN A 159 -13.41 -16.63 -5.60
N LYS A 160 -14.45 -15.80 -5.44
CA LYS A 160 -14.95 -14.90 -6.48
C LYS A 160 -13.88 -13.87 -6.85
N LEU A 161 -13.36 -13.11 -5.87
CA LEU A 161 -12.31 -12.11 -6.09
C LEU A 161 -11.06 -12.72 -6.75
N LEU A 162 -10.62 -13.89 -6.26
CA LEU A 162 -9.50 -14.66 -6.83
C LEU A 162 -9.74 -15.17 -8.26
N THR A 163 -11.01 -15.25 -8.70
CA THR A 163 -11.38 -15.64 -10.06
C THR A 163 -11.47 -14.42 -10.97
N GLU A 164 -12.09 -13.34 -10.50
CA GLU A 164 -12.20 -12.05 -11.20
C GLU A 164 -10.83 -11.39 -11.43
N GLY A 165 -9.86 -11.61 -10.53
CA GLY A 165 -8.50 -11.08 -10.65
C GLY A 165 -7.54 -11.87 -11.55
N LYS A 166 -7.95 -12.98 -12.15
CA LYS A 166 -7.04 -13.79 -12.99
C LYS A 166 -6.57 -13.03 -14.22
N GLY A 167 -5.27 -13.12 -14.52
CA GLY A 167 -4.65 -12.46 -15.67
C GLY A 167 -4.47 -10.94 -15.52
N SER A 168 -4.98 -10.33 -14.46
CA SER A 168 -4.76 -8.91 -14.15
C SER A 168 -3.56 -8.75 -13.20
N PRO A 169 -2.75 -7.67 -13.30
CA PRO A 169 -1.65 -7.42 -12.36
C PRO A 169 -2.11 -7.34 -10.90
N PHE A 170 -3.31 -6.82 -10.70
CA PHE A 170 -4.13 -6.94 -9.49
C PHE A 170 -5.60 -6.73 -9.89
N TYR A 171 -6.52 -7.09 -8.99
CA TYR A 171 -7.92 -6.72 -9.07
C TYR A 171 -8.38 -6.17 -7.71
N ALA A 172 -9.28 -5.20 -7.72
CA ALA A 172 -9.76 -4.53 -6.52
C ALA A 172 -11.29 -4.45 -6.51
N HIS A 173 -11.88 -4.68 -5.33
CA HIS A 173 -13.32 -4.63 -5.11
C HIS A 173 -13.63 -3.88 -3.81
N THR A 174 -14.63 -2.99 -3.83
CA THR A 174 -14.96 -2.11 -2.70
C THR A 174 -16.30 -2.49 -2.11
N ILE A 175 -16.34 -2.70 -0.79
CA ILE A 175 -17.57 -2.92 -0.02
C ILE A 175 -17.57 -1.92 1.15
N GLY A 176 -18.49 -0.94 1.09
CA GLY A 176 -18.53 0.14 2.07
C GLY A 176 -17.19 0.86 2.20
N ALA A 177 -16.68 0.98 3.44
CA ALA A 177 -15.40 1.64 3.74
C ALA A 177 -14.15 0.74 3.53
N ILE A 178 -14.29 -0.42 2.88
CA ILE A 178 -13.22 -1.41 2.70
C ILE A 178 -12.97 -1.65 1.21
N ARG A 179 -11.69 -1.67 0.81
CA ARG A 179 -11.23 -2.21 -0.48
C ARG A 179 -10.50 -3.51 -0.24
N TYR A 180 -10.96 -4.56 -0.90
CA TYR A 180 -10.24 -5.81 -1.08
C TYR A 180 -9.37 -5.71 -2.32
N VAL A 181 -8.14 -6.21 -2.26
CA VAL A 181 -7.23 -6.30 -3.41
C VAL A 181 -6.69 -7.72 -3.51
N VAL A 182 -6.65 -8.29 -4.71
CA VAL A 182 -5.98 -9.57 -5.00
C VAL A 182 -4.94 -9.39 -6.09
N ALA A 183 -3.84 -10.14 -6.00
CA ALA A 183 -2.82 -10.20 -7.05
C ALA A 183 -2.24 -11.63 -7.12
N ASP A 184 -2.58 -12.36 -8.19
CA ASP A 184 -2.01 -13.69 -8.49
C ASP A 184 -0.83 -13.51 -9.44
N ASN A 185 0.39 -13.54 -8.90
CA ASN A 185 1.63 -13.35 -9.66
C ASN A 185 2.25 -14.70 -10.08
N GLY A 186 1.46 -15.78 -10.11
CA GLY A 186 1.94 -17.14 -10.36
C GLY A 186 2.99 -17.54 -9.31
N GLU A 187 4.12 -18.08 -9.75
CA GLU A 187 5.21 -18.54 -8.88
C GLU A 187 5.75 -17.48 -7.90
N LYS A 188 5.55 -16.19 -8.17
CA LYS A 188 5.98 -15.09 -7.27
C LYS A 188 5.07 -14.90 -6.05
N GLY A 189 3.87 -15.49 -6.04
CA GLY A 189 2.96 -15.43 -4.91
C GLY A 189 1.54 -14.95 -5.26
N LEU A 190 0.59 -15.42 -4.46
CA LEU A 190 -0.80 -14.97 -4.46
C LEU A 190 -1.07 -14.14 -3.20
N THR A 191 -1.36 -12.85 -3.37
CA THR A 191 -1.69 -11.94 -2.27
C THR A 191 -3.18 -11.60 -2.27
N PHE A 192 -3.77 -11.56 -1.07
CA PHE A 192 -5.07 -10.93 -0.79
C PHE A 192 -4.84 -9.87 0.29
N ALA A 193 -5.35 -8.66 0.08
CA ALA A 193 -5.21 -7.52 0.96
C ALA A 193 -6.58 -6.94 1.34
N VAL A 194 -6.64 -6.38 2.55
CA VAL A 194 -7.75 -5.58 3.05
C VAL A 194 -7.22 -4.20 3.40
N GLU A 195 -7.81 -3.18 2.77
CA GLU A 195 -7.42 -1.78 2.87
C GLU A 195 -8.63 -0.92 3.27
N PRO A 196 -8.45 0.10 4.12
CA PRO A 196 -9.49 1.09 4.35
C PRO A 196 -9.64 1.99 3.12
N ILE A 197 -10.84 2.51 2.90
CA ILE A 197 -11.06 3.65 2.00
C ILE A 197 -11.75 4.79 2.74
N LYS A 198 -11.43 6.02 2.35
CA LYS A 198 -12.21 7.18 2.77
C LYS A 198 -13.48 7.19 1.94
N LEU A 199 -14.63 7.05 2.60
CA LEU A 199 -15.92 7.31 1.97
C LEU A 199 -15.98 8.81 1.65
N SER A 200 -15.87 9.14 0.37
CA SER A 200 -16.44 10.38 -0.15
C SER A 200 -17.95 10.22 -0.20
N LEU A 201 -18.68 11.19 0.36
CA LEU A 201 -20.06 11.39 -0.07
C LEU A 201 -20.00 11.72 -1.57
N SER A 202 -20.66 10.92 -2.40
CA SER A 202 -20.97 11.32 -3.76
C SER A 202 -21.96 12.49 -3.69
N GLU A 203 -21.64 13.59 -4.35
CA GLU A 203 -22.66 14.60 -4.66
C GLU A 203 -23.76 13.92 -5.49
N ALA A 204 -25.02 14.25 -5.18
CA ALA A 204 -26.22 13.56 -5.65
C ALA A 204 -27.15 14.52 -6.38
#